data_AF-A0A920F8U8-F1
#
_entry.id   AF-A0A920F8U8-F1
#
_cell.length_a   1.000
_cell.length_b   1.000
_cell.length_c   1.000
_cell.angle_alpha   90.00
_cell.angle_beta   90.00
_cell.angle_gamma   90.00
#
_symmetry.space_group_name_H-M   'P 1'
#
loop_
_entity.id
_entity.type
_entity.pdbx_description
1 polymer ?
#
loop_
_entity_poly.entity_id
_entity_poly.type
_entity_poly.pdbx_seq_one_letter_code
_entity_poly.pdbx_strand_id
1 'polypeptide(L)'
;MGKCTISNELQRKKVPYAINRYFNECRRLYGVLDARLENRNFLANEDLSIANFCVLPWVFRHDWQEINLQDFKNVQRWYEMLMSRPALSKGMEIPK
;
A
#
# COMPACT_ATOMS: atom_id res chain seq x y z
N MET A 1 19.88 -3.38 -7.25
CA MET A 1 18.40 -3.47 -7.31
C MET A 1 17.94 -2.94 -8.66
N GLY A 2 17.88 -3.81 -9.67
CA GLY A 2 17.40 -3.45 -10.99
C GLY A 2 15.90 -3.21 -10.93
N LYS A 3 15.46 -2.00 -11.29
CA LYS A 3 14.04 -1.69 -11.41
C LYS A 3 13.44 -2.66 -12.44
N CYS A 4 12.47 -3.46 -12.00
CA CYS A 4 11.70 -4.41 -12.80
C CYS A 4 10.74 -3.66 -13.75
N THR A 5 11.24 -2.63 -14.45
CA THR A 5 10.41 -1.80 -15.32
C THR A 5 10.18 -2.49 -16.67
N ILE A 6 11.19 -3.23 -17.16
CA ILE A 6 11.13 -3.92 -18.46
C ILE A 6 10.12 -5.08 -18.44
N SER A 7 9.93 -5.75 -17.30
CA SER A 7 9.01 -6.88 -17.17
C SER A 7 7.54 -6.45 -17.20
N ASN A 8 7.22 -5.31 -16.58
CA ASN A 8 5.84 -4.84 -16.42
C ASN A 8 5.27 -4.28 -17.72
N GLU A 9 6.09 -3.56 -18.50
CA GLU A 9 5.70 -3.08 -19.84
C GLU A 9 5.44 -4.23 -20.83
N LEU A 10 6.23 -5.30 -20.76
CA LEU A 10 6.03 -6.50 -21.60
C LEU A 10 4.74 -7.25 -21.24
N GLN A 11 4.38 -7.31 -19.96
CA GLN A 11 3.13 -7.93 -19.49
C GLN A 11 1.90 -7.07 -19.82
N ARG A 12 2.01 -5.73 -19.74
CA ARG A 12 0.99 -4.76 -20.19
C ARG A 12 0.52 -4.98 -21.62
N LYS A 13 1.45 -5.30 -22.52
CA LYS A 13 1.13 -5.62 -23.93
C LYS A 13 0.42 -6.97 -24.12
N LYS A 14 0.54 -7.92 -23.19
CA LYS A 14 -0.04 -9.27 -23.34
C LYS A 14 -1.50 -9.36 -22.91
N VAL A 15 -1.93 -8.65 -21.86
CA VAL A 15 -3.30 -8.75 -21.33
C VAL A 15 -3.83 -7.40 -20.79
N PRO A 16 -4.15 -6.43 -21.67
CA PRO A 16 -4.53 -5.07 -21.25
C PRO A 16 -5.80 -5.01 -20.38
N TYR A 17 -6.78 -5.88 -20.61
CA TYR A 17 -8.01 -5.94 -19.81
C TYR A 17 -7.74 -6.33 -18.36
N ALA A 18 -6.98 -7.40 -18.13
CA ALA A 18 -6.69 -7.91 -16.78
C ALA A 18 -5.95 -6.85 -15.97
N ILE A 19 -4.97 -6.19 -16.59
CA ILE A 19 -4.15 -5.18 -15.92
C ILE A 19 -4.98 -3.96 -15.55
N ASN A 20 -5.80 -3.43 -16.46
CA ASN A 20 -6.69 -2.31 -16.15
C ASN A 20 -7.70 -2.69 -15.06
N ARG A 21 -8.25 -3.92 -15.09
CA ARG A 21 -9.17 -4.41 -14.05
C ARG A 21 -8.52 -4.43 -12.68
N TYR A 22 -7.34 -5.04 -12.55
CA TYR A 22 -6.65 -5.14 -11.25
C TYR A 22 -6.10 -3.81 -10.78
N PHE A 23 -5.63 -2.94 -11.68
CA PHE A 23 -5.22 -1.59 -11.34
C PHE A 23 -6.38 -0.76 -10.77
N ASN A 24 -7.53 -0.79 -11.45
CA ASN A 24 -8.73 -0.09 -10.98
C ASN A 24 -9.23 -0.66 -9.65
N GLU A 25 -9.16 -1.99 -9.46
CA GLU A 25 -9.54 -2.62 -8.20
C GLU A 25 -8.58 -2.25 -7.06
N CYS A 26 -7.28 -2.21 -7.30
CA CYS A 26 -6.30 -1.70 -6.34
C CYS A 26 -6.67 -0.26 -5.93
N ARG A 27 -6.88 0.65 -6.88
CA ARG A 27 -7.30 2.03 -6.59
C ARG A 27 -8.59 2.07 -5.77
N ARG A 28 -9.58 1.22 -6.08
CA ARG A 28 -10.83 1.11 -5.32
C ARG A 28 -10.57 0.67 -3.88
N LEU A 29 -9.71 -0.32 -3.65
CA LEU A 29 -9.34 -0.79 -2.32
C LEU A 29 -8.63 0.29 -1.49
N TYR A 30 -7.75 1.09 -2.11
CA TYR A 30 -7.17 2.27 -1.46
C TYR A 30 -8.23 3.30 -1.07
N GLY A 31 -9.24 3.52 -1.90
CA GLY A 31 -10.37 4.39 -1.56
C GLY A 31 -11.18 3.88 -0.36
N VAL A 32 -11.43 2.57 -0.28
CA VAL A 32 -12.08 1.95 0.90
C VAL A 32 -11.21 2.09 2.14
N LEU A 33 -9.89 1.92 2.00
CA LEU A 33 -8.94 2.07 3.09
C LEU A 33 -8.89 3.51 3.61
N ASP A 34 -8.89 4.49 2.71
CA ASP A 34 -8.88 5.91 3.04
C ASP A 34 -10.14 6.32 3.80
N ALA A 35 -11.32 5.90 3.31
CA ALA A 35 -12.59 6.12 4.00
C ALA A 35 -12.64 5.43 5.37
N ARG A 36 -12.05 4.24 5.51
CA ARG A 36 -11.97 3.54 6.80
C ARG A 36 -11.07 4.28 7.80
N LEU A 37 -10.01 4.93 7.33
CA LEU A 37 -9.07 5.70 8.15
C LEU A 37 -9.52 7.14 8.38
N GLU A 38 -10.66 7.53 7.83
CA GLU A 38 -11.31 8.80 8.13
C GLU A 38 -11.64 8.86 9.63
N ASN A 39 -11.12 9.89 10.30
CA ASN A 39 -11.26 10.11 11.75
C ASN A 39 -10.74 8.96 12.64
N ARG A 40 -9.89 8.06 12.13
CA ARG A 40 -9.32 6.94 12.90
C ARG A 40 -7.81 6.88 12.76
N ASN A 41 -7.11 6.63 13.86
CA ASN A 41 -5.65 6.45 13.82
C ASN A 41 -5.23 5.06 13.34
N PHE A 42 -6.05 4.02 13.59
CA PHE A 42 -5.75 2.64 13.22
C PHE A 42 -6.97 1.94 12.60
N LEU A 43 -6.72 0.79 11.94
CA LEU A 43 -7.73 0.10 11.12
C LEU A 43 -8.85 -0.58 11.91
N ALA A 44 -8.52 -1.27 13.01
CA ALA A 44 -9.50 -2.04 13.78
C ALA A 44 -10.12 -1.19 14.89
N ASN A 45 -9.27 -0.73 15.82
CA ASN A 45 -9.66 -0.10 17.08
C ASN A 45 -8.94 1.26 17.24
N GLU A 46 -9.12 1.92 18.39
CA GLU A 46 -8.37 3.13 18.76
C GLU A 46 -6.90 2.84 19.01
N ASP A 47 -6.54 1.58 19.28
CA ASP A 47 -5.19 1.12 19.53
C ASP A 47 -4.58 0.36 18.34
N LEU A 48 -3.25 0.31 18.33
CA LEU A 48 -2.48 -0.47 17.36
C LEU A 48 -2.77 -1.96 17.51
N SER A 49 -3.35 -2.55 16.47
CA SER A 49 -3.66 -3.98 16.40
C SER A 49 -2.98 -4.68 15.22
N ILE A 50 -3.03 -6.02 15.22
CA ILE A 50 -2.50 -6.89 14.17
C ILE A 50 -3.02 -6.52 12.76
N ALA A 51 -4.23 -5.96 12.66
CA ALA A 51 -4.82 -5.54 11.40
C ALA A 51 -3.92 -4.53 10.65
N ASN A 52 -3.25 -3.62 11.37
CA ASN A 52 -2.34 -2.65 10.76
C ASN A 52 -1.09 -3.33 10.19
N PHE A 53 -0.55 -4.32 10.89
CA PHE A 53 0.61 -5.09 10.44
C PHE A 53 0.28 -6.02 9.26
N CYS A 54 -0.96 -6.48 9.12
CA CYS A 54 -1.39 -7.25 7.95
C CYS A 54 -1.51 -6.39 6.69
N VAL A 55 -1.93 -5.13 6.82
CA VAL A 55 -2.18 -4.24 5.67
C VAL A 55 -0.94 -3.45 5.28
N LEU A 56 -0.09 -3.06 6.25
CA LEU A 56 1.09 -2.22 6.02
C LEU A 56 2.05 -2.76 4.94
N PRO A 57 2.41 -4.05 4.88
CA PRO A 57 3.32 -4.56 3.85
C PRO A 57 2.77 -4.41 2.42
N TRP A 58 1.45 -4.45 2.24
CA TRP A 58 0.81 -4.22 0.95
C TRP A 58 0.89 -2.75 0.54
N VAL A 59 0.64 -1.84 1.49
CA VAL A 59 0.72 -0.38 1.24
C VAL A 59 2.17 0.09 1.08
N PHE A 60 3.13 -0.53 1.77
CA PHE A 60 4.55 -0.26 1.58
C PHE A 60 5.01 -0.46 0.12
N ARG A 61 4.34 -1.34 -0.64
CA ARG A 61 4.61 -1.60 -2.06
C ARG A 61 3.75 -0.77 -3.02
N HIS A 62 3.12 0.30 -2.56
CA HIS A 62 2.28 1.19 -3.39
C HIS A 62 2.99 1.67 -4.68
N ASP A 63 4.29 1.97 -4.62
CA ASP A 63 5.11 2.35 -5.78
C ASP A 63 5.08 1.29 -6.89
N TRP A 64 5.10 -0.01 -6.51
CA TRP A 64 5.06 -1.11 -7.48
C TRP A 64 3.67 -1.31 -8.08
N GLN A 65 2.63 -0.83 -7.38
CA GLN A 65 1.24 -0.87 -7.83
C GLN A 65 0.89 0.35 -8.70
N GLU A 66 1.84 1.26 -8.94
CA GLU A 66 1.62 2.54 -9.63
C GLU A 66 0.55 3.40 -8.93
N ILE A 67 0.43 3.30 -7.59
CA ILE A 67 -0.52 4.06 -6.78
C ILE A 67 0.18 5.25 -6.11
N ASN A 68 -0.35 6.46 -6.33
CA ASN A 68 0.10 7.65 -5.63
C ASN A 68 -0.63 7.79 -4.29
N LEU A 69 0.09 7.71 -3.16
CA LEU A 69 -0.50 7.87 -1.83
C LEU A 69 -1.04 9.29 -1.57
N GLN A 70 -0.57 10.30 -2.31
CA GLN A 70 -1.09 11.68 -2.17
C GLN A 70 -2.57 11.79 -2.54
N ASP A 71 -3.08 10.86 -3.36
CA ASP A 71 -4.50 10.77 -3.71
C ASP A 71 -5.36 10.30 -2.50
N PHE A 72 -4.73 9.73 -1.46
CA PHE A 72 -5.35 9.11 -0.30
C PHE A 72 -4.76 9.65 1.02
N LYS A 73 -5.20 10.85 1.42
CA LYS A 73 -4.63 11.62 2.55
C LYS A 73 -4.64 10.86 3.87
N ASN A 74 -5.70 10.10 4.16
CA ASN A 74 -5.81 9.36 5.42
C ASN A 74 -4.89 8.14 5.42
N VAL A 75 -4.78 7.46 4.27
CA VAL A 75 -3.82 6.36 4.08
C VAL A 75 -2.39 6.86 4.20
N GLN A 76 -2.05 7.99 3.58
CA GLN A 76 -0.72 8.59 3.67
C GLN A 76 -0.36 8.90 5.12
N ARG A 77 -1.22 9.61 5.85
CA ARG A 77 -1.02 9.92 7.28
C ARG A 77 -0.80 8.65 8.11
N TRP A 78 -1.64 7.64 7.92
CA TRP A 78 -1.55 6.37 8.63
C TRP A 78 -0.23 5.63 8.30
N TYR A 79 0.17 5.62 7.03
CA TYR A 79 1.40 5.00 6.57
C TYR A 79 2.64 5.67 7.19
N GLU A 80 2.71 7.00 7.13
CA GLU A 80 3.82 7.77 7.73
C GLU A 80 3.89 7.57 9.25
N MET A 81 2.73 7.60 9.93
CA MET A 81 2.64 7.34 11.36
C MET A 81 3.19 5.96 11.72
N LEU A 82 2.85 4.91 10.97
CA LEU A 82 3.38 3.57 11.22
C LEU A 82 4.88 3.48 10.88
N MET A 83 5.32 4.00 9.75
CA MET A 83 6.71 3.95 9.32
C MET A 83 7.67 4.73 10.24
N SER A 84 7.18 5.76 10.94
CA SER A 84 7.95 6.47 11.96
C SER A 84 8.32 5.62 13.18
N ARG A 85 7.71 4.44 13.35
CA ARG A 85 7.94 3.59 14.53
C ARG A 85 9.23 2.76 14.35
N PRO A 86 10.16 2.80 15.32
CA PRO A 86 11.44 2.10 15.20
C PRO A 86 11.30 0.56 15.14
N ALA A 87 10.26 0.00 15.75
CA ALA A 87 9.98 -1.44 15.68
C ALA A 87 9.62 -1.90 14.26
N LEU A 88 8.95 -1.05 13.48
CA LEU A 88 8.58 -1.35 12.10
C LEU A 88 9.79 -1.26 11.17
N SER A 89 10.66 -0.26 11.35
CA SER A 89 11.93 -0.17 10.61
C SER A 89 12.73 -1.47 10.75
N LYS A 90 12.89 -1.98 11.99
CA LYS A 90 13.60 -3.24 12.24
C LYS A 90 12.94 -4.45 11.58
N GLY A 91 11.60 -4.49 11.53
CA GLY A 91 10.87 -5.59 10.88
C GLY A 91 11.02 -5.60 9.35
N MET A 92 11.13 -4.42 8.73
CA MET A 92 11.26 -4.28 7.27
C MET A 92 12.68 -4.57 6.76
N GLU A 93 13.67 -4.65 7.65
CA GLU A 93 15.05 -5.04 7.34
C GLU A 93 15.24 -6.56 7.15
N ILE A 94 14.18 -7.36 7.26
CA ILE A 94 14.20 -8.82 7.22
C ILE A 94 13.31 -9.29 6.05
N PRO A 95 13.70 -10.25 5.18
CA PRO A 95 14.96 -11.00 5.09
C PRO A 95 16.01 -10.30 4.21
N LYS A 96 17.29 -10.45 4.57
CA LYS A 96 18.43 -10.09 3.70
C LYS A 96 18.55 -11.03 2.50
#